data_AF-A0A6I2GHI2-F1
#
_entry.id   AF-A0A6I2GHI2-F1
#
_cell.length_a   1.000
_cell.length_b   1.000
_cell.length_c   1.000
_cell.angle_alpha   90.00
_cell.angle_beta   90.00
_cell.angle_gamma   90.00
#
_symmetry.space_group_name_H-M   'P 1'
#
loop_
_entity.id
_entity.type
_entity.pdbx_description
1 polymer ?
#
loop_
_entity_poly.entity_id
_entity_poly.type
_entity_poly.pdbx_seq_one_letter_code
_entity_poly.pdbx_strand_id
1 'polypeptide(L)'
;MCILSFYKPGIAPDLEALRDGAAANPHGHGYAIVAEDRILVGRGLDADAVINEFASVRALFPDTPALFHSRFATHGYVSEQNCHPFAFGGDERTVLAHNGVLPEIVHPAIDDPRSDTRVAAEDFLPREPFGPIDSWTGRTGLEDWLNGDKMIILTVDPRYKHTAYLLNEHHGHWTADGIWYSNHSYRWRAPGTAAKPGSYLYDYCDYCGQYDIERAGPHCAACGFCEECWHEFPHCDCEFLAGTDRYADLKYFDAA
;
A
#
# COMPACT_ATOMS: atom_id res chain seq x y z
N MET A 1 -3.81 -7.51 1.55
CA MET A 1 -3.63 -6.03 1.54
C MET A 1 -3.34 -5.57 0.13
N CYS A 2 -3.59 -4.30 -0.26
CA CYS A 2 -3.08 -3.75 -1.54
C CYS A 2 -1.56 -3.98 -1.70
N ILE A 3 -1.01 -3.71 -2.89
CA ILE A 3 0.43 -3.58 -3.10
C ILE A 3 0.77 -2.22 -3.68
N LEU A 4 1.76 -1.57 -3.07
CA LEU A 4 2.32 -0.32 -3.50
C LEU A 4 3.83 -0.51 -3.73
N SER A 5 4.32 -0.07 -4.88
CA SER A 5 5.73 -0.14 -5.24
C SER A 5 6.27 1.24 -5.60
N PHE A 6 7.51 1.51 -5.22
CA PHE A 6 8.26 2.71 -5.57
C PHE A 6 9.49 2.33 -6.39
N TYR A 7 9.77 3.12 -7.42
CA TYR A 7 10.92 2.94 -8.31
C TYR A 7 11.83 4.16 -8.19
N LYS A 8 13.09 3.92 -7.78
CA LYS A 8 14.13 4.95 -7.84
C LYS A 8 14.41 5.37 -9.28
N PRO A 9 14.92 6.60 -9.49
CA PRO A 9 15.55 6.99 -10.75
C PRO A 9 16.49 5.90 -11.30
N GLY A 10 16.36 5.60 -12.59
CA GLY A 10 17.16 4.61 -13.32
C GLY A 10 16.69 3.16 -13.16
N ILE A 11 15.70 2.88 -12.30
CA ILE A 11 15.22 1.52 -12.05
C ILE A 11 13.99 1.23 -12.91
N ALA A 12 14.09 0.14 -13.68
CA ALA A 12 13.01 -0.37 -14.52
C ALA A 12 12.05 -1.25 -13.70
N PRO A 13 10.76 -1.33 -14.08
CA PRO A 13 9.81 -2.15 -13.36
C PRO A 13 9.99 -3.64 -13.66
N ASP A 14 9.87 -4.47 -12.62
CA ASP A 14 9.72 -5.92 -12.78
C ASP A 14 8.27 -6.25 -13.17
N LEU A 15 8.08 -6.55 -14.45
CA LEU A 15 6.74 -6.80 -15.01
C LEU A 15 6.12 -8.11 -14.51
N GLU A 16 6.92 -9.09 -14.09
CA GLU A 16 6.40 -10.33 -13.52
C GLU A 16 5.88 -10.04 -12.11
N ALA A 17 6.67 -9.36 -11.27
CA ALA A 17 6.25 -8.92 -9.94
C ALA A 17 4.99 -8.03 -9.98
N LEU A 18 4.88 -7.14 -10.97
CA LEU A 18 3.68 -6.32 -11.16
C LEU A 18 2.44 -7.16 -11.47
N ARG A 19 2.56 -8.17 -12.34
CA ARG A 19 1.45 -9.08 -12.69
C ARG A 19 1.06 -9.96 -11.51
N ASP A 20 2.03 -10.50 -10.80
CA ASP A 20 1.81 -11.31 -9.59
C ASP A 20 1.12 -10.48 -8.49
N GLY A 21 1.60 -9.26 -8.28
CA GLY A 21 0.98 -8.31 -7.35
C GLY A 21 -0.42 -7.89 -7.76
N ALA A 22 -0.68 -7.68 -9.05
CA ALA A 22 -2.01 -7.39 -9.58
C ALA A 22 -2.95 -8.61 -9.46
N ALA A 23 -2.46 -9.83 -9.65
CA ALA A 23 -3.26 -11.05 -9.48
C ALA A 23 -3.68 -11.25 -8.02
N ALA A 24 -2.83 -10.90 -7.06
CA ALA A 24 -3.17 -10.88 -5.63
C ALA A 24 -4.13 -9.74 -5.27
N ASN A 25 -4.14 -8.65 -6.05
CA ASN A 25 -4.85 -7.40 -5.76
C ASN A 25 -5.66 -6.91 -6.98
N PRO A 26 -6.78 -7.59 -7.30
CA PRO A 26 -7.43 -7.48 -8.62
C PRO A 26 -8.47 -6.34 -8.72
N HIS A 27 -8.58 -5.46 -7.73
CA HIS A 27 -9.68 -4.50 -7.62
C HIS A 27 -9.36 -3.10 -8.18
N GLY A 28 -8.31 -3.00 -9.01
CA GLY A 28 -7.92 -1.78 -9.71
C GLY A 28 -6.42 -1.49 -9.65
N HIS A 29 -5.90 -0.80 -10.65
CA HIS A 29 -4.46 -0.59 -10.84
C HIS A 29 -4.18 0.85 -11.25
N GLY A 30 -2.99 1.33 -10.93
CA GLY A 30 -2.55 2.63 -11.43
C GLY A 30 -1.11 2.94 -11.10
N TYR A 31 -0.60 3.99 -11.74
CA TYR A 31 0.79 4.42 -11.64
C TYR A 31 0.88 5.94 -11.58
N ALA A 32 2.01 6.42 -11.07
CA ALA A 32 2.45 7.79 -11.30
C ALA A 32 3.94 7.85 -11.61
N ILE A 33 4.31 8.72 -12.54
CA ILE A 33 5.70 8.97 -12.94
C ILE A 33 5.93 10.48 -12.91
N VAL A 34 7.00 10.91 -12.25
CA VAL A 34 7.47 12.29 -12.36
C VAL A 34 8.01 12.50 -13.77
N ALA A 35 7.43 13.42 -14.52
CA ALA A 35 7.81 13.73 -15.90
C ALA A 35 8.11 15.23 -15.99
N GLU A 36 9.37 15.58 -15.73
CA GLU A 36 9.85 16.97 -15.69
C GLU A 36 9.07 17.82 -14.67
N ASP A 37 8.20 18.71 -15.15
CA ASP A 37 7.44 19.68 -14.35
C ASP A 37 6.00 19.23 -14.04
N ARG A 38 5.66 17.98 -14.37
CA ARG A 38 4.34 17.38 -14.14
C ARG A 38 4.43 15.94 -13.65
N ILE A 39 3.29 15.41 -13.19
CA ILE A 39 3.13 14.00 -12.86
C ILE A 39 2.23 13.36 -13.91
N LEU A 40 2.71 12.30 -14.56
CA LEU A 40 1.88 11.48 -15.44
C LEU A 40 1.21 10.40 -14.61
N VAL A 41 -0.11 10.29 -14.72
CA VAL A 41 -0.94 9.32 -13.99
C VAL A 41 -1.73 8.49 -15.00
N GLY A 42 -1.72 7.17 -14.83
CA GLY A 42 -2.61 6.25 -15.54
C GLY A 42 -3.25 5.28 -14.55
N ARG A 43 -4.52 4.93 -14.80
CA ARG A 43 -5.35 4.12 -13.91
C ARG A 43 -6.30 3.26 -14.73
N GLY A 44 -6.70 2.11 -14.19
CA GLY A 44 -7.64 1.23 -14.87
C GLY A 44 -7.96 -0.03 -14.08
N LEU A 45 -8.98 -0.75 -14.54
CA LEU A 45 -9.37 -2.05 -13.97
C LEU A 45 -8.69 -3.24 -14.67
N ASP A 46 -8.14 -3.03 -15.87
CA ASP A 46 -7.39 -4.05 -16.60
C ASP A 46 -5.90 -3.97 -16.23
N ALA A 47 -5.43 -4.97 -15.48
CA ALA A 47 -4.06 -5.04 -14.99
C ALA A 47 -3.03 -5.01 -16.12
N ASP A 48 -3.21 -5.84 -17.15
CA ASP A 48 -2.23 -5.95 -18.24
C ASP A 48 -2.17 -4.66 -19.06
N ALA A 49 -3.31 -4.01 -19.30
CA ALA A 49 -3.35 -2.72 -19.97
C ALA A 49 -2.55 -1.65 -19.19
N VAL A 50 -2.82 -1.52 -17.89
CA VAL A 50 -2.17 -0.50 -17.03
C VAL A 50 -0.68 -0.80 -16.82
N ILE A 51 -0.29 -2.08 -16.66
CA ILE A 51 1.12 -2.48 -16.52
C ILE A 51 1.90 -2.19 -17.81
N ASN A 52 1.34 -2.53 -18.98
CA ASN A 52 1.99 -2.27 -20.26
C ASN A 52 2.12 -0.77 -20.55
N GLU A 53 1.09 0.01 -20.21
CA GLU A 53 1.14 1.46 -20.29
C GLU A 53 2.21 2.04 -19.36
N PHE A 54 2.21 1.63 -18.09
CA PHE A 54 3.21 2.05 -17.10
C PHE A 54 4.64 1.77 -17.59
N ALA A 55 4.91 0.56 -18.07
CA ALA A 55 6.22 0.18 -18.60
C ALA A 55 6.65 1.07 -19.78
N SER A 56 5.70 1.38 -20.67
CA SER A 56 5.94 2.22 -21.83
C SER A 56 6.23 3.68 -21.45
N VAL A 57 5.43 4.25 -20.54
CA VAL A 57 5.64 5.64 -20.07
C VAL A 57 6.91 5.73 -19.21
N ARG A 58 7.20 4.73 -18.38
CA ARG A 58 8.41 4.66 -17.56
C ARG A 58 9.68 4.66 -18.42
N ALA A 59 9.65 4.00 -19.57
CA ALA A 59 10.78 4.01 -20.49
C ALA A 59 11.08 5.39 -21.09
N LEU A 60 10.11 6.31 -21.14
CA LEU A 60 10.30 7.69 -21.59
C LEU A 60 10.93 8.58 -20.50
N PHE A 61 10.70 8.23 -19.23
CA PHE A 61 11.21 8.97 -18.07
C PHE A 61 11.91 7.99 -17.11
N PRO A 62 13.02 7.35 -17.51
CA PRO A 62 13.67 6.32 -16.71
C PRO A 62 14.36 6.91 -15.47
N ASP A 63 14.83 8.16 -15.55
CA ASP A 63 15.69 8.79 -14.54
C ASP A 63 14.91 9.60 -13.49
N THR A 64 13.61 9.37 -13.37
CA THR A 64 12.76 10.05 -12.39
C THR A 64 12.14 9.08 -11.39
N PRO A 65 11.55 9.54 -10.27
CA PRO A 65 10.78 8.67 -9.39
C PRO A 65 9.46 8.21 -10.02
N ALA A 66 9.03 7.00 -9.69
CA ALA A 66 7.73 6.48 -10.08
C ALA A 66 7.12 5.59 -8.99
N LEU A 67 5.81 5.35 -9.07
CA LEU A 67 5.10 4.36 -8.26
C LEU A 67 4.12 3.55 -9.10
N PHE A 68 3.78 2.36 -8.62
CA PHE A 68 2.70 1.53 -9.13
C PHE A 68 1.91 0.93 -7.97
N HIS A 69 0.58 0.90 -8.09
CA HIS A 69 -0.34 0.39 -7.09
C HIS A 69 -1.31 -0.62 -7.70
N SER A 70 -1.54 -1.73 -7.00
CA SER A 70 -2.69 -2.61 -7.25
C SER A 70 -3.55 -2.72 -5.99
N ARG A 71 -4.84 -2.48 -6.17
CA ARG A 71 -5.82 -2.31 -5.10
C ARG A 71 -6.47 -3.62 -4.72
N PHE A 72 -6.62 -3.82 -3.41
CA PHE A 72 -7.55 -4.76 -2.82
C PHE A 72 -8.65 -3.98 -2.10
N ALA A 73 -9.82 -3.87 -2.71
CA ALA A 73 -10.96 -3.13 -2.16
C ALA A 73 -11.41 -3.66 -0.78
N THR A 74 -11.17 -2.88 0.28
CA THR A 74 -11.76 -3.06 1.63
C THR A 74 -12.94 -2.11 1.84
N HIS A 75 -12.77 -0.84 1.44
CA HIS A 75 -13.82 0.19 1.42
C HIS A 75 -13.93 0.85 0.04
N GLY A 76 -15.12 1.34 -0.29
CA GLY A 76 -15.42 2.01 -1.55
C GLY A 76 -15.54 1.04 -2.74
N TYR A 77 -16.27 1.46 -3.78
CA TYR A 77 -16.58 0.60 -4.90
C TYR A 77 -15.35 0.19 -5.71
N VAL A 78 -15.41 -0.99 -6.34
CA VAL A 78 -14.46 -1.39 -7.38
C VAL A 78 -14.76 -0.55 -8.63
N SER A 79 -13.95 0.49 -8.85
CA SER A 79 -14.09 1.41 -9.97
C SER A 79 -12.75 2.07 -10.27
N GLU A 80 -12.58 2.54 -11.51
CA GLU A 80 -11.39 3.29 -11.92
C GLU A 80 -11.20 4.55 -11.06
N GLN A 81 -12.29 5.18 -10.62
CA GLN A 81 -12.25 6.37 -9.79
C GLN A 81 -11.70 6.13 -8.38
N ASN A 82 -11.61 4.87 -7.94
CA ASN A 82 -10.99 4.47 -6.68
C ASN A 82 -9.63 3.79 -6.88
N CYS A 83 -9.08 3.81 -8.10
CA CYS A 83 -7.71 3.38 -8.35
C CYS A 83 -6.75 4.50 -7.92
N HIS A 84 -5.79 4.15 -7.08
CA HIS A 84 -4.66 5.03 -6.78
C HIS A 84 -3.80 5.26 -8.03
N PRO A 85 -3.04 6.36 -8.09
CA PRO A 85 -2.93 7.43 -7.09
C PRO A 85 -4.05 8.49 -7.19
N PHE A 86 -4.16 9.32 -6.15
CA PHE A 86 -5.09 10.44 -6.06
C PHE A 86 -4.35 11.78 -5.98
N ALA A 87 -4.88 12.81 -6.63
CA ALA A 87 -4.35 14.17 -6.52
C ALA A 87 -4.62 14.75 -5.12
N PHE A 88 -3.61 15.40 -4.54
CA PHE A 88 -3.69 16.00 -3.22
C PHE A 88 -4.52 17.30 -3.29
N GLY A 89 -5.74 17.29 -2.76
CA GLY A 89 -6.65 18.44 -2.83
C GLY A 89 -7.02 18.85 -4.25
N GLY A 90 -6.95 17.92 -5.20
CA GLY A 90 -7.16 18.18 -6.63
C GLY A 90 -5.98 18.84 -7.36
N ASP A 91 -4.85 19.11 -6.69
CA ASP A 91 -3.65 19.62 -7.35
C ASP A 91 -2.84 18.47 -7.96
N GLU A 92 -2.88 18.33 -9.29
CA GLU A 92 -2.20 17.26 -10.03
C GLU A 92 -0.66 17.31 -9.94
N ARG A 93 -0.09 18.40 -9.42
CA ARG A 93 1.35 18.49 -9.14
C ARG A 93 1.77 17.64 -7.95
N THR A 94 0.84 17.16 -7.14
CA THR A 94 1.10 16.29 -6.00
C THR A 94 0.10 15.14 -5.98
N VAL A 95 0.58 13.90 -6.02
CA VAL A 95 -0.28 12.72 -5.96
C VAL A 95 0.16 11.78 -4.85
N LEU A 96 -0.78 11.02 -4.30
CA LEU A 96 -0.52 10.04 -3.26
C LEU A 96 -1.11 8.68 -3.60
N ALA A 97 -0.39 7.63 -3.20
CA ALA A 97 -0.87 6.27 -3.15
C ALA A 97 -0.63 5.69 -1.76
N HIS A 98 -1.51 4.81 -1.31
CA HIS A 98 -1.48 4.26 0.05
C HIS A 98 -1.72 2.75 0.02
N ASN A 99 -1.12 2.06 0.98
CA ASN A 99 -1.32 0.65 1.24
C ASN A 99 -1.72 0.43 2.70
N GLY A 100 -2.95 -0.05 2.92
CA GLY A 100 -3.51 -0.36 4.22
C GLY A 100 -4.99 0.03 4.32
N VAL A 101 -5.45 0.37 5.52
CA VAL A 101 -6.78 0.92 5.79
C VAL A 101 -6.60 2.14 6.71
N LEU A 102 -6.92 3.32 6.19
CA LEU A 102 -6.70 4.57 6.92
C LEU A 102 -7.61 4.68 8.15
N PRO A 103 -7.33 5.57 9.11
CA PRO A 103 -8.16 5.74 10.29
C PRO A 103 -9.63 6.10 9.99
N GLU A 104 -10.53 5.72 10.90
CA GLU A 104 -12.00 5.84 10.75
C GLU A 104 -12.48 7.26 10.38
N ILE A 105 -11.74 8.30 10.77
CA ILE A 105 -12.06 9.70 10.43
C ILE A 105 -12.13 10.00 8.93
N VAL A 106 -11.50 9.16 8.09
CA VAL A 106 -11.58 9.25 6.62
C VAL A 106 -12.32 8.09 5.99
N HIS A 107 -12.99 7.23 6.76
CA HIS A 107 -13.81 6.17 6.18
C HIS A 107 -15.02 6.78 5.46
N PRO A 108 -15.34 6.29 4.26
CA PRO A 108 -16.53 6.73 3.54
C PRO A 108 -17.79 6.39 4.33
N ALA A 109 -18.80 7.27 4.28
CA ALA A 109 -20.14 6.95 4.78
C ALA A 109 -20.77 5.81 3.96
N ILE A 110 -21.83 5.18 4.47
CA ILE A 110 -22.49 3.99 3.88
C ILE A 110 -22.81 4.14 2.37
N ASP A 111 -23.16 5.33 1.91
CA ASP A 111 -23.51 5.61 0.51
C ASP A 111 -22.43 6.40 -0.27
N ASP A 112 -21.28 6.69 0.35
CA ASP A 112 -20.17 7.36 -0.33
C ASP A 112 -19.38 6.32 -1.17
N PRO A 113 -19.31 6.47 -2.51
CA PRO A 113 -18.66 5.47 -3.36
C PRO A 113 -17.13 5.47 -3.24
N ARG A 114 -16.54 6.48 -2.60
CA ARG A 114 -15.09 6.70 -2.54
C ARG A 114 -14.39 5.70 -1.62
N SER A 115 -13.11 5.42 -1.88
CA SER A 115 -12.25 4.76 -0.88
C SER A 115 -11.85 5.72 0.23
N ASP A 116 -11.45 5.19 1.38
CA ASP A 116 -10.85 5.93 2.49
C ASP A 116 -9.67 6.81 2.04
N THR A 117 -8.79 6.29 1.17
CA THR A 117 -7.68 7.07 0.62
C THR A 117 -8.17 8.24 -0.23
N ARG A 118 -9.23 8.05 -1.01
CA ARG A 118 -9.78 9.11 -1.84
C ARG A 118 -10.41 10.21 -0.98
N VAL A 119 -11.16 9.84 0.05
CA VAL A 119 -11.66 10.78 1.07
C VAL A 119 -10.49 11.52 1.73
N ALA A 120 -9.42 10.82 2.11
CA ALA A 120 -8.25 11.43 2.71
C ALA A 120 -7.56 12.44 1.80
N ALA A 121 -7.38 12.09 0.52
CA ALA A 121 -6.71 12.92 -0.48
C ALA A 121 -7.53 14.16 -0.88
N GLU A 122 -8.86 14.02 -0.98
CA GLU A 122 -9.76 15.10 -1.40
C GLU A 122 -10.13 16.02 -0.23
N ASP A 123 -10.43 15.46 0.94
CA ASP A 123 -11.12 16.19 2.00
C ASP A 123 -10.27 16.42 3.26
N PHE A 124 -9.37 15.51 3.63
CA PHE A 124 -8.68 15.55 4.94
C PHE A 124 -7.29 16.16 4.88
N LEU A 125 -6.36 15.52 4.16
CA LEU A 125 -4.96 15.93 4.07
C LEU A 125 -4.76 17.34 3.48
N PRO A 126 -5.58 17.83 2.54
CA PRO A 126 -5.47 19.21 2.04
C PRO A 126 -5.69 20.30 3.08
N ARG A 127 -6.25 19.96 4.25
CA ARG A 127 -6.39 20.89 5.38
C ARG A 127 -5.12 21.00 6.22
N GLU A 128 -4.05 20.33 5.82
CA GLU A 128 -2.75 20.27 6.49
C GLU A 128 -2.85 19.94 8.00
N PRO A 129 -3.57 18.86 8.39
CA PRO A 129 -3.85 18.57 9.81
C PRO A 129 -2.59 18.36 10.66
N PHE A 130 -1.47 18.02 10.02
CA PHE A 130 -0.18 17.78 10.68
C PHE A 130 0.84 18.90 10.43
N GLY A 131 0.50 19.88 9.57
CA GLY A 131 1.44 20.88 9.05
C GLY A 131 2.36 20.35 7.93
N PRO A 132 3.45 21.06 7.60
CA PRO A 132 4.30 20.71 6.45
C PRO A 132 5.01 19.36 6.61
N ILE A 133 4.90 18.48 5.61
CA ILE A 133 5.55 17.15 5.61
C ILE A 133 7.08 17.22 5.71
N ASP A 134 7.68 18.33 5.29
CA ASP A 134 9.13 18.59 5.37
C ASP A 134 9.61 19.02 6.77
N SER A 135 8.68 19.16 7.71
CA SER A 135 8.97 19.40 9.12
C SER A 135 8.95 18.08 9.89
N TRP A 136 9.74 17.99 10.95
CA TRP A 136 9.75 16.81 11.82
C TRP A 136 8.35 16.55 12.40
N THR A 137 7.68 17.58 12.91
CA THR A 137 6.32 17.48 13.46
C THR A 137 5.30 17.00 12.43
N GLY A 138 5.33 17.56 11.21
CA GLY A 138 4.37 17.19 10.17
C GLY A 138 4.59 15.79 9.63
N ARG A 139 5.86 15.38 9.45
CA ARG A 139 6.17 14.00 9.07
C ARG A 139 5.73 13.01 10.16
N THR A 140 6.17 13.22 11.40
CA THR A 140 5.84 12.32 12.51
C THR A 140 4.33 12.24 12.73
N GLY A 141 3.62 13.37 12.72
CA GLY A 141 2.17 13.36 12.88
C GLY A 141 1.43 12.60 11.77
N LEU A 142 1.93 12.68 10.53
CA LEU A 142 1.36 11.91 9.42
C LEU A 142 1.70 10.42 9.50
N GLU A 143 2.95 10.05 9.85
CA GLU A 143 3.35 8.65 10.08
C GLU A 143 2.59 8.03 11.27
N ASP A 144 2.40 8.77 12.36
CA ASP A 144 1.59 8.34 13.51
C ASP A 144 0.11 8.13 13.12
N TRP A 145 -0.45 9.00 12.28
CA TRP A 145 -1.81 8.86 11.78
C TRP A 145 -1.96 7.67 10.82
N LEU A 146 -0.94 7.39 10.01
CA LEU A 146 -0.88 6.19 9.16
C LEU A 146 -0.65 4.91 9.98
N ASN A 147 -0.05 5.03 11.17
CA ASN A 147 0.35 3.92 12.00
C ASN A 147 1.28 2.94 11.26
N GLY A 148 0.87 1.70 10.97
CA GLY A 148 1.65 0.75 10.16
C GLY A 148 1.38 0.80 8.65
N ASP A 149 0.42 1.62 8.22
CA ASP A 149 0.10 1.79 6.81
C ASP A 149 1.18 2.57 6.08
N LYS A 150 1.31 2.32 4.78
CA LYS A 150 2.37 2.93 3.97
C LYS A 150 1.77 3.92 3.00
N MET A 151 2.49 5.01 2.75
CA MET A 151 2.07 6.02 1.78
C MET A 151 3.27 6.47 0.95
N ILE A 152 3.06 6.63 -0.35
CA ILE A 152 3.98 7.33 -1.24
C ILE A 152 3.30 8.60 -1.70
N ILE A 153 4.00 9.73 -1.57
CA ILE A 153 3.63 11.00 -2.19
C ILE A 153 4.68 11.31 -3.25
N LEU A 154 4.23 11.57 -4.48
CA LEU A 154 5.06 12.17 -5.53
C LEU A 154 4.62 13.61 -5.73
N THR A 155 5.59 14.51 -5.90
CA THR A 155 5.30 15.92 -6.11
C THR A 155 6.33 16.60 -7.02
N VAL A 156 5.85 17.56 -7.79
CA VAL A 156 6.65 18.55 -8.53
C VAL A 156 6.37 19.97 -8.04
N ASP A 157 5.58 20.13 -6.97
CA ASP A 157 5.30 21.43 -6.38
C ASP A 157 6.56 21.93 -5.63
N PRO A 158 7.09 23.11 -5.99
CA PRO A 158 8.33 23.64 -5.42
C PRO A 158 8.25 24.00 -3.93
N ARG A 159 7.05 23.93 -3.32
CA ARG A 159 6.88 24.06 -1.87
C ARG A 159 7.49 22.88 -1.10
N TYR A 160 7.64 21.72 -1.73
CA TYR A 160 8.20 20.52 -1.13
C TYR A 160 9.70 20.40 -1.40
N LYS A 161 10.47 19.94 -0.42
CA LYS A 161 11.93 19.76 -0.54
C LYS A 161 12.33 18.55 -1.41
N HIS A 162 11.46 17.56 -1.52
CA HIS A 162 11.73 16.32 -2.23
C HIS A 162 10.62 16.04 -3.26
N THR A 163 10.96 15.35 -4.33
CA THR A 163 10.00 14.93 -5.36
C THR A 163 9.26 13.64 -5.00
N ALA A 164 9.73 12.93 -3.97
CA ALA A 164 9.13 11.72 -3.46
C ALA A 164 9.27 11.63 -1.94
N TYR A 165 8.19 11.22 -1.27
CA TYR A 165 8.15 10.92 0.16
C TYR A 165 7.59 9.51 0.34
N LEU A 166 8.37 8.63 0.95
CA LEU A 166 7.92 7.31 1.40
C LEU A 166 7.69 7.42 2.91
N LEU A 167 6.44 7.25 3.33
CA LEU A 167 6.04 7.28 4.73
C LEU A 167 5.84 5.86 5.22
N ASN A 168 6.33 5.59 6.44
CA ASN A 168 6.39 4.25 7.00
C ASN A 168 7.15 3.26 6.09
N GLU A 169 8.21 3.76 5.44
CA GLU A 169 9.08 3.01 4.52
C GLU A 169 9.62 1.72 5.14
N HIS A 170 9.89 1.73 6.44
CA HIS A 170 10.44 0.62 7.22
C HIS A 170 9.48 -0.57 7.39
N HIS A 171 8.19 -0.39 7.10
CA HIS A 171 7.21 -1.47 7.05
C HIS A 171 7.10 -2.14 5.68
N GLY A 172 7.81 -1.63 4.68
CA GLY A 172 8.05 -2.33 3.41
C GLY A 172 9.50 -2.84 3.33
N HIS A 173 9.92 -3.23 2.13
CA HIS A 173 11.29 -3.68 1.90
C HIS A 173 11.82 -3.26 0.53
N TRP A 174 13.13 -3.05 0.48
CA TRP A 174 13.86 -2.77 -0.75
C TRP A 174 14.41 -4.05 -1.37
N THR A 175 14.36 -4.13 -2.69
CA THR A 175 15.17 -5.04 -3.47
C THR A 175 16.58 -4.48 -3.67
N ALA A 176 17.53 -5.35 -4.02
CA ALA A 176 18.93 -4.96 -4.22
C ALA A 176 19.11 -3.96 -5.38
N ASP A 177 18.23 -4.03 -6.38
CA ASP A 177 18.17 -3.16 -7.55
C ASP A 177 17.41 -1.85 -7.31
N GLY A 178 16.76 -1.65 -6.16
CA GLY A 178 16.20 -0.36 -5.77
C GLY A 178 14.72 -0.14 -6.09
N ILE A 179 13.94 -1.22 -6.13
CA ILE A 179 12.49 -1.19 -6.05
C ILE A 179 12.09 -1.36 -4.58
N TRP A 180 11.23 -0.49 -4.06
CA TRP A 180 10.62 -0.70 -2.75
C TRP A 180 9.21 -1.27 -2.93
N TYR A 181 8.84 -2.25 -2.11
CA TYR A 181 7.51 -2.84 -2.08
C TYR A 181 6.92 -2.70 -0.68
N SER A 182 5.62 -2.39 -0.61
CA SER A 182 4.90 -2.15 0.64
C SER A 182 4.55 -3.41 1.43
N ASN A 183 4.60 -4.59 0.78
CA ASN A 183 4.49 -5.94 1.35
C ASN A 183 4.93 -6.99 0.32
N HIS A 184 4.71 -8.27 0.61
CA HIS A 184 5.20 -9.41 -0.18
C HIS A 184 4.20 -9.97 -1.19
N SER A 185 3.03 -9.36 -1.39
CA SER A 185 2.00 -9.88 -2.29
C SER A 185 2.42 -9.91 -3.77
N TYR A 186 3.44 -9.13 -4.17
CA TYR A 186 4.08 -9.24 -5.50
C TYR A 186 4.82 -10.57 -5.74
N ARG A 187 4.98 -11.40 -4.70
CA ARG A 187 5.52 -12.76 -4.79
C ARG A 187 4.42 -13.82 -4.97
N TRP A 188 3.15 -13.40 -5.07
CA TRP A 188 2.02 -14.29 -5.28
C TRP A 188 2.12 -14.98 -6.63
N ARG A 189 2.18 -16.31 -6.65
CA ARG A 189 2.09 -17.07 -7.90
C ARG A 189 0.71 -17.67 -8.03
N ALA A 190 0.01 -17.32 -9.12
CA ALA A 190 -1.32 -17.88 -9.40
C ALA A 190 -1.28 -19.42 -9.46
N PRO A 191 -2.29 -20.11 -8.88
CA PRO A 191 -2.37 -21.57 -8.94
C PRO A 191 -2.38 -22.09 -10.39
N GLY A 192 -1.41 -22.93 -10.76
CA GLY A 192 -1.31 -23.53 -12.10
C GLY A 192 -0.01 -23.23 -12.86
N THR A 193 0.78 -22.26 -12.40
CA THR A 193 2.22 -22.20 -12.72
C THR A 193 2.92 -23.25 -11.86
N ALA A 194 3.98 -23.92 -12.36
CA ALA A 194 4.62 -25.06 -11.68
C ALA A 194 4.95 -24.74 -10.22
N ALA A 195 4.06 -25.18 -9.33
CA ALA A 195 4.09 -24.84 -7.92
C ALA A 195 5.32 -25.48 -7.28
N LYS A 196 6.17 -24.67 -6.64
CA LYS A 196 6.89 -25.19 -5.49
C LYS A 196 5.91 -25.20 -4.31
N PRO A 197 5.83 -26.28 -3.52
CA PRO A 197 5.05 -26.27 -2.29
C PRO A 197 5.63 -25.19 -1.36
N GLY A 198 4.79 -24.29 -0.87
CA GLY A 198 5.18 -23.15 -0.01
C GLY A 198 4.75 -21.83 -0.62
N SER A 199 3.47 -21.47 -0.50
CA SER A 199 2.97 -20.15 -0.90
C SER A 199 3.51 -19.08 0.07
N TYR A 200 4.49 -18.31 -0.39
CA TYR A 200 5.24 -17.28 0.35
C TYR A 200 4.41 -16.14 0.98
N LEU A 201 3.09 -16.07 0.78
CA LEU A 201 2.28 -14.99 1.37
C LEU A 201 2.03 -15.17 2.87
N TYR A 202 2.00 -16.40 3.38
CA TYR A 202 1.73 -16.63 4.81
C TYR A 202 2.95 -16.44 5.70
N ASP A 203 4.15 -16.43 5.13
CA ASP A 203 5.39 -16.31 5.90
C ASP A 203 5.71 -14.85 6.26
N TYR A 204 4.95 -13.87 5.79
CA TYR A 204 5.20 -12.45 6.09
C TYR A 204 3.93 -11.77 6.58
N CYS A 205 4.05 -10.95 7.61
CA CYS A 205 2.95 -10.13 8.07
C CYS A 205 2.66 -9.00 7.09
N ASP A 206 1.42 -8.92 6.60
CA ASP A 206 0.98 -7.86 5.66
C ASP A 206 1.07 -6.46 6.28
N TYR A 207 0.91 -6.36 7.61
CA TYR A 207 0.96 -5.09 8.35
C TYR A 207 2.40 -4.65 8.65
N CYS A 208 3.17 -5.42 9.43
CA CYS A 208 4.50 -4.97 9.85
C CYS A 208 5.65 -5.43 8.94
N GLY A 209 5.40 -6.33 7.99
CA GLY A 209 6.41 -6.88 7.08
C GLY A 209 7.34 -7.93 7.69
N GLN A 210 7.12 -8.33 8.95
CA GLN A 210 7.97 -9.33 9.62
C GLN A 210 7.80 -10.72 9.03
N TYR A 211 8.91 -11.44 8.89
CA TYR A 211 8.91 -12.85 8.50
C TYR A 211 8.51 -13.71 9.71
N ASP A 212 7.45 -14.50 9.56
CA ASP A 212 6.81 -15.25 10.64
C ASP A 212 6.34 -16.62 10.13
N ILE A 213 7.26 -17.59 10.15
CA ILE A 213 6.98 -18.99 9.81
C ILE A 213 6.41 -19.81 10.98
N GLU A 214 6.46 -19.24 12.19
CA GLU A 214 5.97 -19.88 13.42
C GLU A 214 4.51 -19.48 13.71
N ARG A 215 3.89 -18.75 12.78
CA ARG A 215 2.54 -18.25 12.89
C ARG A 215 1.51 -19.37 13.01
N ALA A 216 0.98 -19.53 14.21
CA ALA A 216 0.02 -20.57 14.56
C ALA A 216 -1.44 -20.18 14.26
N GLY A 217 -1.73 -18.88 14.10
CA GLY A 217 -3.07 -18.35 13.83
C GLY A 217 -3.05 -17.03 13.07
N PRO A 218 -4.16 -16.26 13.06
CA PRO A 218 -4.26 -15.06 12.23
C PRO A 218 -3.46 -13.88 12.80
N HIS A 219 -2.88 -13.97 14.01
CA HIS A 219 -2.03 -12.91 14.55
C HIS A 219 -0.59 -13.06 14.08
N CYS A 220 0.07 -11.94 13.77
CA CYS A 220 1.52 -11.90 13.63
C CYS A 220 2.17 -11.99 15.02
N ALA A 221 3.10 -12.93 15.21
CA ALA A 221 3.80 -13.12 16.48
C ALA A 221 4.67 -11.90 16.86
N ALA A 222 5.09 -11.10 15.89
CA ALA A 222 5.93 -9.93 16.12
C ALA A 222 5.13 -8.66 16.52
N CYS A 223 4.07 -8.30 15.78
CA CYS A 223 3.32 -7.07 16.03
C CYS A 223 1.92 -7.27 16.63
N GLY A 224 1.38 -8.49 16.60
CA GLY A 224 0.03 -8.79 17.07
C GLY A 224 -1.10 -8.38 16.11
N PHE A 225 -0.79 -7.91 14.90
CA PHE A 225 -1.80 -7.61 13.89
C PHE A 225 -2.55 -8.88 13.48
N CYS A 226 -3.88 -8.81 13.42
CA CYS A 226 -4.74 -9.89 12.95
C CYS A 226 -5.04 -9.73 11.46
N GLU A 227 -4.55 -10.62 10.60
CA GLU A 227 -4.82 -10.54 9.15
C GLU A 227 -6.21 -11.03 8.74
N GLU A 228 -6.98 -11.56 9.68
CA GLU A 228 -8.35 -11.99 9.40
C GLU A 228 -9.34 -10.85 9.57
N CYS A 229 -9.31 -10.17 10.72
CA CYS A 229 -10.17 -8.99 10.97
C CYS A 229 -9.49 -7.65 10.64
N TRP A 230 -8.22 -7.64 10.25
CA TRP A 230 -7.46 -6.44 9.88
C TRP A 230 -7.32 -5.40 11.00
N HIS A 231 -7.38 -5.85 12.25
CA HIS A 231 -7.20 -5.01 13.43
C HIS A 231 -5.87 -5.27 14.12
N GLU A 232 -5.35 -4.22 14.73
CA GLU A 232 -4.19 -4.29 15.59
C GLU A 232 -4.55 -4.77 16.99
N PHE A 233 -3.63 -5.50 17.62
CA PHE A 233 -3.76 -5.85 19.03
C PHE A 233 -3.87 -4.60 19.92
N PRO A 234 -4.78 -4.55 20.92
CA PRO A 234 -5.65 -5.61 21.42
C PRO A 234 -7.06 -5.67 20.81
N HIS A 235 -7.33 -4.93 19.74
CA HIS A 235 -8.67 -4.70 19.18
C HIS A 235 -9.10 -5.74 18.14
N CYS A 236 -8.80 -7.02 18.39
CA CYS A 236 -9.18 -8.10 17.49
C CYS A 236 -10.68 -8.42 17.59
N ASP A 237 -11.39 -8.29 16.47
CA ASP A 237 -12.84 -8.56 16.35
C ASP A 237 -13.16 -9.98 15.86
N CYS A 238 -12.16 -10.86 15.74
CA CYS A 238 -12.40 -12.25 15.38
C CYS A 238 -13.20 -12.97 16.48
N GLU A 239 -14.38 -13.50 16.14
CA GLU A 239 -15.30 -14.12 17.10
C GLU A 239 -14.64 -15.25 17.92
N PHE A 240 -13.68 -15.97 17.33
CA PHE A 240 -12.95 -17.08 17.97
C PHE A 240 -11.69 -16.66 18.76
N LEU A 241 -11.31 -15.36 18.73
CA LEU A 241 -10.15 -14.79 19.43
C LEU A 241 -10.49 -13.55 20.28
N ALA A 242 -11.77 -13.16 20.32
CA ALA A 242 -12.24 -11.93 20.96
C ALA A 242 -11.83 -11.86 22.44
N GLY A 243 -11.06 -10.82 22.79
CA GLY A 243 -10.78 -10.45 24.18
C GLY A 243 -9.69 -11.25 24.89
N THR A 244 -8.93 -12.09 24.20
CA THR A 244 -7.85 -12.87 24.80
C THR A 244 -6.54 -12.47 24.13
N ASP A 245 -5.61 -11.90 24.91
CA ASP A 245 -4.13 -11.86 24.76
C ASP A 245 -3.50 -11.87 23.34
N ARG A 246 -2.41 -11.12 23.15
CA ARG A 246 -1.67 -11.01 21.87
C ARG A 246 -1.28 -12.37 21.28
N TYR A 247 -1.15 -13.37 22.15
CA TYR A 247 -0.75 -14.74 21.86
C TYR A 247 -1.86 -15.76 22.07
N ALA A 248 -3.14 -15.38 21.99
CA ALA A 248 -4.25 -16.33 22.18
C ALA A 248 -4.19 -17.48 21.18
N ASP A 249 -3.69 -17.23 19.98
CA ASP A 249 -3.40 -18.22 18.95
C ASP A 249 -2.30 -19.22 19.34
N LEU A 250 -1.27 -18.81 20.09
CA LEU A 250 -0.24 -19.71 20.61
C LEU A 250 -0.76 -20.65 21.71
N LYS A 251 -1.74 -20.21 22.50
CA LYS A 251 -2.28 -21.00 23.63
C LYS A 251 -3.20 -22.15 23.20
N TYR A 252 -3.78 -22.10 22.00
CA TYR A 252 -4.66 -23.16 21.49
C TYR A 252 -3.91 -24.46 21.12
N PHE A 253 -2.60 -24.39 20.87
CA PHE A 253 -1.80 -25.56 20.49
C PHE A 253 -1.19 -26.33 21.67
N ASP A 254 -1.05 -25.70 22.84
CA ASP A 254 -0.55 -26.37 24.06
C ASP A 254 -1.62 -27.25 24.76
N ALA A 255 -2.86 -27.26 24.24
CA ALA A 255 -4.00 -27.97 24.84
C ALA A 255 -4.42 -29.26 24.10
N ALA A 256 -3.60 -29.77 23.16
CA ALA A 256 -3.85 -31.01 22.43
C ALA A 256 -2.98 -32.18 22.90
#